data_AF-A0A2D9K2R9-F1
#
_entry.id   AF-A0A2D9K2R9-F1
#
_cell.length_a   1.000
_cell.length_b   1.000
_cell.length_c   1.000
_cell.angle_alpha   90.00
_cell.angle_beta   90.00
_cell.angle_gamma   90.00
#
_symmetry.space_group_name_H-M   'P 1'
#
loop_
_entity.id
_entity.type
_entity.pdbx_description
1 polymer ?
#
loop_
_entity_poly.entity_id
_entity_poly.type
_entity_poly.pdbx_seq_one_letter_code
_entity_poly.pdbx_strand_id
1 'polypeptide(L)' 'MSQESSDEVPSGHVISEIRKGFTLNDRLLRAANVIVSKGPQAEETQNES' A
#
# COMPACT_ATOMS: atom_id res chain seq x y z
N MET A 1 -6.09 3.69 4.54
CA MET A 1 -4.91 3.26 3.78
C MET A 1 -3.72 3.34 4.70
N SER A 2 -2.96 2.27 4.85
CA SER A 2 -1.69 2.25 5.60
C SER A 2 -0.55 1.90 4.65
N GLN A 3 0.67 2.34 4.98
CA GLN A 3 1.85 2.08 4.16
C GLN A 3 2.95 1.47 5.03
N GLU A 4 3.69 0.52 4.49
CA GLU A 4 4.76 -0.22 5.19
C GLU A 4 6.01 -0.30 4.30
N SER A 5 7.18 -0.29 4.93
CA SER A 5 8.46 -0.48 4.22
C SER A 5 8.59 -1.95 3.83
N SER A 6 8.96 -2.22 2.58
CA SER A 6 9.16 -3.59 2.10
C SER A 6 10.29 -3.63 1.09
N ASP A 7 11.32 -4.42 1.38
CA ASP A 7 12.47 -4.59 0.48
C ASP A 7 12.15 -5.45 -0.75
N GLU A 8 11.09 -6.27 -0.65
CA GLU A 8 10.66 -7.17 -1.72
C GLU A 8 9.65 -6.51 -2.68
N VAL A 9 8.80 -5.61 -2.17
CA VAL A 9 7.71 -5.00 -2.94
C VAL A 9 8.07 -3.55 -3.30
N PRO A 10 8.11 -3.19 -4.60
CA PRO A 10 8.43 -1.82 -5.01
C PRO A 10 7.45 -0.78 -4.46
N SER A 11 7.94 0.46 -4.30
CA SER A 11 7.13 1.58 -3.83
C SER A 11 5.85 1.75 -4.68
N GLY A 12 4.74 2.03 -4.02
CA GLY A 12 3.43 2.20 -4.65
C GLY A 12 2.69 0.90 -5.01
N HIS A 13 3.27 -0.27 -4.76
CA HIS A 13 2.61 -1.56 -4.97
C HIS A 13 1.96 -2.08 -3.70
N VAL A 14 0.89 -2.86 -3.84
CA VAL A 14 0.19 -3.46 -2.70
C VAL A 14 1.01 -4.62 -2.13
N ILE A 15 1.30 -4.56 -0.83
CA ILE A 15 1.96 -5.65 -0.08
C ILE A 15 0.92 -6.70 0.30
N SER A 16 -0.18 -6.27 0.93
CA SER A 16 -1.21 -7.17 1.41
C SER A 16 -2.59 -6.52 1.44
N GLU A 17 -3.62 -7.36 1.31
CA GLU A 17 -5.02 -6.96 1.43
C GLU A 17 -5.56 -7.42 2.79
N ILE A 18 -5.84 -6.45 3.67
CA ILE A 18 -6.45 -6.70 4.98
C ILE A 18 -7.93 -7.05 4.80
N ARG A 19 -8.58 -6.46 3.79
CA ARG A 19 -9.99 -6.68 3.54
C ARG A 19 -10.35 -6.55 2.07
N LYS A 20 -11.07 -7.54 1.57
CA LYS A 20 -11.55 -7.61 0.19
C LYS A 20 -12.41 -6.42 -0.22
N GLY A 21 -12.05 -5.83 -1.35
CA GLY A 21 -12.91 -4.92 -2.10
C GLY A 21 -13.92 -5.68 -2.97
N PHE A 22 -15.03 -5.02 -3.31
CA PHE A 22 -16.06 -5.61 -4.17
C PHE A 22 -16.59 -4.58 -5.16
N THR A 23 -16.76 -5.01 -6.39
CA THR A 23 -17.49 -4.32 -7.45
C THR A 23 -18.67 -5.18 -7.89
N LEU A 24 -19.77 -4.54 -8.31
CA LEU A 24 -20.90 -5.21 -8.93
C LEU A 24 -21.17 -4.53 -10.27
N ASN A 25 -20.96 -5.27 -11.35
CA ASN A 25 -20.82 -4.70 -12.69
C ASN A 25 -19.78 -3.56 -12.63
N ASP A 26 -20.14 -2.35 -13.05
CA ASP A 26 -19.25 -1.17 -13.03
C ASP A 26 -19.37 -0.33 -11.74
N ARG A 27 -20.16 -0.79 -10.76
CA ARG A 27 -20.37 -0.04 -9.51
C ARG A 27 -19.43 -0.54 -8.41
N LEU A 28 -18.61 0.38 -7.90
CA LEU A 28 -17.83 0.13 -6.67
C LEU A 28 -18.76 0.05 -5.47
N LEU A 29 -18.92 -1.14 -4.91
CA LEU A 29 -19.69 -1.34 -3.68
C LEU A 29 -18.84 -0.97 -2.46
N ARG A 30 -17.55 -1.32 -2.50
CA ARG A 30 -16.62 -1.11 -1.40
C ARG A 30 -15.18 -1.22 -1.88
N ALA A 31 -14.35 -0.24 -1.54
CA ALA A 31 -12.91 -0.34 -1.75
C ALA A 31 -12.26 -1.39 -0.83
N ALA A 32 -11.20 -2.01 -1.34
CA ALA A 32 -10.31 -2.88 -0.58
C ALA A 32 -9.53 -2.07 0.46
N ASN A 33 -9.26 -2.69 1.62
CA ASN A 33 -8.30 -2.15 2.56
C ASN A 33 -6.97 -2.85 2.32
N VAL A 34 -6.00 -2.08 1.84
CA VAL A 34 -4.68 -2.57 1.46
C VAL A 34 -3.57 -1.86 2.24
N ILE A 35 -2.46 -2.56 2.40
CA ILE A 35 -1.17 -2.00 2.83
C ILE A 35 -0.33 -1.80 1.57
N VAL A 36 0.17 -0.59 1.36
CA VAL A 36 0.99 -0.24 0.19
C VAL A 36 2.45 -0.15 0.61
N SER A 37 3.35 -0.65 -0.23
CA SER A 37 4.78 -0.54 0.00
C SER A 37 5.26 0.89 -0.18
N LYS A 38 6.09 1.35 0.75
CA LYS A 38 6.91 2.56 0.56
C LYS A 38 8.17 2.30 -0.28
N GLY A 39 8.42 1.05 -0.64
CA GLY A 39 9.67 0.56 -1.22
C GLY A 39 10.59 0.00 -0.13
N PRO A 40 11.81 -0.42 -0.52
CA PRO A 40 12.81 -0.82 0.45
C PRO A 40 13.00 0.29 1.47
N GLN A 41 13.32 -0.09 2.71
CA GLN A 41 13.75 0.88 3.71
C GLN A 41 15.16 1.35 3.34
N ALA A 42 15.28 2.06 2.21
CA ALA A 42 16.44 2.86 1.91
C ALA A 42 16.53 3.86 3.05
N GLU A 43 17.62 3.74 3.81
CA GLU A 43 17.99 4.61 4.92
C GLU A 43 17.46 6.03 4.68
N GLU A 44 16.38 6.38 5.40
CA GLU A 44 15.95 7.77 5.52
C GLU A 44 17.08 8.46 6.29
N THR A 45 18.06 8.96 5.53
CA THR A 45 18.82 10.13 5.90
C THR A 45 17.78 11.16 6.32
N GLN A 46 17.74 11.35 7.63
CA GLN A 46 17.22 12.51 8.31
C GLN A 46 17.54 13.73 7.44
N ASN A 47 16.53 14.29 6.76
CA ASN A 47 16.65 15.61 6.19
C ASN A 47 15.59 16.48 6.85
N GLU A 48 16.08 17.13 7.89
CA GLU A 48 15.51 18.21 8.71
C GLU A 48 14.87 19.32 7.87
N SER A 49 13.84 19.96 8.44
CA SER A 49 13.82 21.41 8.77
C SER A 49 12.59 21.76 9.59
#